data_AF-A0A5S5CNN8-F1
#
_entry.id   AF-A0A5S5CNN8-F1
#
_cell.length_a   1.000
_cell.length_b   1.000
_cell.length_c   1.000
_cell.angle_alpha   90.00
_cell.angle_beta   90.00
_cell.angle_gamma   90.00
#
_symmetry.space_group_name_H-M   'P 1'
#
loop_
_entity.id
_entity.type
_entity.pdbx_description
1 polymer ?
#
loop_
_entity_poly.entity_id
_entity_poly.type
_entity_poly.pdbx_seq_one_letter_code
_entity_poly.pdbx_strand_id
1 'polypeptide(L)'
;MTAAVERPAGRMAGPARPAGARRAGRGTGTPTVDPRIIRAALAYSRSHTLLATGARFKVSGRQVQRWRARAAAAAAAGGTWPSDADVAAWVERAPQREADRARLHRWTVRRAQAGGPLFVSSLGTTRRMRALAALGWRYSDLAVELRVVESRVGHLTVRPNRVVHRDTAAAVATVYERLSMTFGPSEVTRTRAAARGWAPPMFWDDDTIDDPAGRPRRSGPTDSAALDDIAIARAMRGERVPLRRAERAEASRRLTAAGRSAAEIAELLDTSERAVQRHRSSTPDTSRRTA
;
A
#
# COMPACT_ATOMS: atom_id res chain seq x y z
N MET A 1 28.77 -15.64 48.94
CA MET A 1 28.24 -14.46 48.23
C MET A 1 27.96 -14.82 46.79
N THR A 2 26.71 -15.16 46.48
CA THR A 2 26.25 -15.29 45.09
C THR A 2 24.78 -14.91 45.08
N ALA A 3 24.49 -13.66 44.68
CA ALA A 3 23.14 -13.12 44.64
C ALA A 3 22.43 -13.65 43.38
N ALA A 4 21.38 -14.45 43.58
CA ALA A 4 20.45 -14.82 42.54
C ALA A 4 19.49 -13.65 42.30
N VAL A 5 19.51 -13.11 41.08
CA VAL A 5 18.57 -12.07 40.63
C VAL A 5 17.23 -12.74 40.32
N GLU A 6 16.23 -12.46 41.15
CA GLU A 6 14.83 -12.78 40.88
C GLU A 6 14.33 -12.02 39.65
N ARG A 7 13.67 -12.73 38.74
CA ARG A 7 12.95 -12.16 37.59
C ARG A 7 11.52 -11.81 38.02
N PRO A 8 10.97 -10.64 37.66
CA PRO A 8 9.59 -10.29 37.99
C PRO A 8 8.60 -11.12 37.17
N ALA A 9 7.63 -11.68 37.90
CA ALA A 9 6.42 -12.27 37.36
C ALA A 9 5.49 -11.21 36.74
N GLY A 10 4.70 -11.62 35.73
CA GLY A 10 3.42 -10.97 35.44
C GLY A 10 3.28 -10.23 34.11
N ARG A 11 3.54 -10.88 32.97
CA ARG A 11 2.89 -10.47 31.71
C ARG A 11 1.50 -11.10 31.71
N MET A 12 0.45 -10.30 31.94
CA MET A 12 -0.93 -10.78 31.80
C MET A 12 -1.13 -11.31 30.38
N ALA A 13 -1.48 -12.60 30.31
CA ALA A 13 -1.87 -13.27 29.09
C ALA A 13 -3.19 -12.67 28.60
N GLY A 14 -3.15 -11.97 27.45
CA GLY A 14 -4.36 -11.71 26.68
C GLY A 14 -5.05 -13.03 26.31
N PRO A 15 -6.37 -13.03 26.05
CA PRO A 15 -7.14 -14.25 25.90
C PRO A 15 -6.50 -15.14 24.83
N ALA A 16 -6.17 -16.37 25.24
CA ALA A 16 -5.66 -17.42 24.38
C ALA A 16 -6.57 -17.52 23.14
N ARG A 17 -5.98 -17.34 21.95
CA ARG A 17 -6.63 -17.77 20.70
C ARG A 17 -7.01 -19.23 20.90
N PRO A 18 -8.23 -19.67 20.55
CA PRO A 18 -8.60 -21.07 20.68
C PRO A 18 -7.61 -21.92 19.88
N ALA A 19 -6.76 -22.64 20.60
CA ALA A 19 -5.89 -23.68 20.08
C ALA A 19 -6.79 -24.88 19.76
N GLY A 20 -7.32 -24.92 18.53
CA GLY A 20 -8.31 -25.95 18.20
C GLY A 20 -9.01 -25.77 16.86
N ALA A 21 -8.33 -25.25 15.85
CA ALA A 21 -8.77 -25.45 14.47
C ALA A 21 -7.60 -26.03 13.68
N ARG A 22 -7.22 -27.26 14.04
CA ARG A 22 -6.70 -28.18 13.02
C ARG A 22 -7.64 -28.06 11.83
N ARG A 23 -7.06 -27.82 10.65
CA ARG A 23 -7.75 -27.79 9.37
C ARG A 23 -8.39 -29.16 9.16
N ALA A 24 -9.54 -29.39 9.78
CA ALA A 24 -10.33 -30.60 9.63
C ALA A 24 -10.67 -30.72 8.14
N GLY A 25 -10.50 -31.93 7.62
CA GLY A 25 -10.27 -32.18 6.20
C GLY A 25 -11.30 -31.55 5.28
N ARG A 26 -10.83 -30.81 4.27
CA ARG A 26 -11.58 -30.55 3.02
C ARG A 26 -11.60 -31.81 2.14
N GLY A 27 -12.01 -32.93 2.72
CA GLY A 27 -12.04 -34.22 2.03
C GLY A 27 -12.78 -35.26 2.84
N THR A 28 -14.10 -35.32 2.70
CA THR A 28 -14.94 -36.54 2.79
C THR A 28 -16.36 -36.23 2.28
N GLY A 29 -16.75 -36.82 1.14
CA GLY A 29 -18.15 -37.13 0.80
C GLY A 29 -19.11 -36.04 0.32
N THR A 30 -19.23 -34.89 1.00
CA THR A 30 -20.45 -34.07 0.86
C THR A 30 -20.54 -33.33 -0.48
N PRO A 31 -21.67 -33.46 -1.20
CA PRO A 31 -21.90 -32.71 -2.44
C PRO A 31 -21.90 -31.20 -2.20
N THR A 32 -21.28 -30.43 -3.10
CA THR A 32 -21.24 -28.95 -3.07
C THR A 32 -22.40 -28.29 -3.82
N VAL A 33 -23.16 -29.10 -4.56
CA VAL A 33 -24.35 -28.76 -5.34
C VAL A 33 -25.42 -29.76 -4.94
N ASP A 34 -26.70 -29.43 -5.19
CA ASP A 34 -27.81 -30.30 -4.85
C ASP A 34 -27.55 -31.75 -5.32
N PRO A 35 -27.49 -32.72 -4.39
CA PRO A 35 -27.24 -34.12 -4.73
C PRO A 35 -28.23 -34.69 -5.75
N ARG A 36 -29.47 -34.16 -5.79
CA ARG A 36 -30.50 -34.55 -6.77
C ARG A 36 -30.14 -34.08 -8.18
N ILE A 37 -29.60 -32.87 -8.32
CA ILE A 37 -29.09 -32.34 -9.60
C ILE A 37 -27.90 -33.19 -10.08
N ILE A 38 -27.01 -33.58 -9.16
CA ILE A 38 -25.87 -34.43 -9.49
C ILE A 38 -26.35 -35.80 -9.98
N ARG A 39 -27.33 -36.43 -9.31
CA ARG A 39 -27.95 -37.68 -9.76
C ARG A 39 -28.56 -37.55 -11.16
N ALA A 40 -29.34 -36.50 -11.40
CA ALA A 40 -29.95 -36.23 -12.70
C ALA A 40 -28.89 -36.03 -13.80
N ALA A 41 -27.81 -35.30 -13.50
CA ALA A 41 -26.70 -35.09 -14.43
C ALA A 41 -25.94 -36.39 -14.72
N LEU A 42 -25.70 -37.22 -13.71
CA LEU A 42 -25.04 -38.52 -13.88
C LEU A 42 -25.89 -39.47 -14.72
N ALA A 43 -27.20 -39.55 -14.47
CA ALA A 43 -28.14 -40.35 -15.26
C ALA A 43 -28.18 -39.87 -16.72
N TYR A 44 -28.33 -38.57 -16.95
CA TYR A 44 -28.36 -37.97 -18.29
C TYR A 44 -27.08 -38.22 -19.08
N SER A 45 -25.92 -38.15 -18.41
CA SER A 45 -24.62 -38.38 -19.04
C SER A 45 -24.46 -39.79 -19.61
N ARG A 46 -25.22 -40.79 -19.14
CA ARG A 46 -25.13 -42.18 -19.64
C ARG A 46 -25.44 -42.27 -21.14
N SER A 47 -26.31 -41.40 -21.64
CA SER A 47 -26.76 -41.38 -23.03
C SER A 47 -26.34 -40.11 -23.79
N HIS A 48 -25.58 -39.21 -23.16
CA HIS A 48 -25.22 -37.91 -23.73
C HIS A 48 -23.75 -37.56 -23.49
N THR A 49 -23.19 -36.73 -24.37
CA THR A 49 -21.83 -36.23 -24.21
C THR A 49 -21.69 -35.39 -22.93
N LEU A 50 -20.47 -35.31 -22.41
CA LEU A 50 -20.17 -34.47 -21.24
C LEU A 50 -20.45 -32.98 -21.50
N LEU A 51 -20.28 -32.54 -22.74
CA LEU A 51 -20.58 -31.18 -23.17
C LEU A 51 -22.09 -30.89 -23.11
N ALA A 52 -22.91 -31.78 -23.69
CA ALA A 52 -24.37 -31.66 -23.68
C ALA A 52 -24.93 -31.74 -22.25
N THR A 53 -24.39 -32.64 -21.43
CA THR A 53 -24.75 -32.74 -20.00
C THR A 53 -24.38 -31.46 -19.25
N GLY A 54 -23.17 -30.94 -19.48
CA GLY A 54 -22.72 -29.70 -18.86
C GLY A 54 -23.61 -28.51 -19.21
N ALA A 55 -23.95 -28.36 -20.50
CA ALA A 55 -24.85 -27.30 -20.96
C ALA A 55 -26.23 -27.38 -20.29
N ARG A 56 -26.84 -28.58 -20.23
CA ARG A 56 -28.17 -28.78 -19.62
C ARG A 56 -28.22 -28.41 -18.14
N PHE A 57 -27.20 -28.81 -17.37
CA PHE A 57 -27.16 -28.61 -15.93
C PHE A 57 -26.34 -27.38 -15.52
N LYS A 58 -25.97 -26.52 -16.47
CA LYS A 58 -25.18 -25.29 -16.27
C LYS A 58 -23.88 -25.54 -15.48
N VAL A 59 -23.18 -26.62 -15.80
CA VAL A 59 -21.89 -27.01 -15.21
C VAL A 59 -20.88 -27.34 -16.30
N SER A 60 -19.58 -27.30 -15.98
CA SER A 60 -18.56 -27.67 -16.97
C SER A 60 -18.54 -29.19 -17.21
N GLY A 61 -18.18 -29.63 -18.43
CA GLY A 61 -18.00 -31.06 -18.73
C GLY A 61 -16.96 -31.73 -17.83
N ARG A 62 -15.91 -30.99 -17.43
CA ARG A 62 -14.90 -31.45 -16.44
C ARG A 62 -15.52 -31.73 -15.06
N GLN A 63 -16.51 -30.93 -14.64
CA GLN A 63 -17.23 -31.14 -13.40
C GLN A 63 -18.05 -32.45 -13.46
N VAL A 64 -18.76 -32.69 -14.57
CA VAL A 64 -19.52 -33.92 -14.80
C VAL A 64 -18.59 -35.14 -14.81
N GLN A 65 -17.42 -35.05 -15.43
CA GLN A 65 -16.41 -36.11 -15.42
C GLN A 65 -15.93 -36.44 -14.01
N ARG A 66 -15.69 -35.44 -13.16
CA ARG A 66 -15.32 -35.64 -11.75
C ARG A 66 -16.45 -36.31 -10.96
N TRP A 67 -17.70 -35.95 -11.22
CA TRP A 67 -18.85 -36.60 -10.60
C TRP A 67 -18.95 -38.08 -11.03
N ARG A 68 -18.69 -38.40 -12.30
CA ARG A 68 -18.65 -39.78 -12.79
C ARG A 68 -17.57 -40.61 -12.10
N ALA A 69 -16.36 -40.09 -12.00
CA ALA A 69 -15.26 -40.77 -11.32
C ALA A 69 -15.60 -41.09 -9.85
N ARG A 70 -16.29 -40.16 -9.17
CA ARG A 70 -16.77 -40.39 -7.79
C ARG A 70 -17.88 -41.42 -7.70
N ALA A 71 -18.85 -41.37 -8.61
CA ALA A 71 -19.92 -42.37 -8.66
C ALA A 71 -19.35 -43.78 -8.94
N ALA A 72 -18.36 -43.89 -9.82
CA ALA A 72 -17.65 -45.14 -10.10
C ALA A 72 -16.87 -45.66 -8.88
N ALA A 73 -16.16 -44.78 -8.17
CA ALA A 73 -15.44 -45.14 -6.95
C ALA A 73 -16.40 -45.60 -5.84
N ALA A 74 -17.56 -44.95 -5.70
CA ALA A 74 -18.57 -45.37 -4.74
C ALA A 74 -19.20 -46.72 -5.11
N ALA A 75 -19.48 -46.95 -6.40
CA ALA A 75 -20.00 -48.23 -6.89
C ALA A 75 -19.00 -49.38 -6.66
N ALA A 76 -17.70 -49.13 -6.87
CA ALA A 76 -16.65 -50.11 -6.58
C ALA A 76 -16.56 -50.46 -5.08
N ALA A 77 -16.98 -49.55 -4.21
CA ALA A 77 -17.09 -49.77 -2.77
C ALA A 77 -18.47 -50.33 -2.33
N GLY A 78 -19.33 -50.75 -3.27
CA GLY A 78 -20.66 -51.30 -2.98
C GLY A 78 -21.72 -50.25 -2.63
N GLY A 79 -21.43 -48.96 -2.83
CA GLY A 79 -22.31 -47.84 -2.49
C GLY A 79 -22.79 -47.04 -3.70
N THR A 80 -23.60 -46.01 -3.43
CA THR A 80 -24.04 -45.04 -4.44
C THR A 80 -23.65 -43.63 -4.03
N TRP A 81 -23.08 -42.85 -4.96
CA TRP A 81 -22.75 -41.45 -4.75
C TRP A 81 -23.43 -40.56 -5.80
N PRO A 82 -24.11 -39.47 -5.39
CA PRO A 82 -24.44 -39.13 -4.01
C PRO A 82 -25.42 -40.13 -3.36
N SER A 83 -25.21 -40.44 -2.08
CA SER A 83 -26.04 -41.36 -1.29
C SER A 83 -27.36 -40.73 -0.86
N ASP A 84 -28.33 -41.53 -0.41
CA ASP A 84 -29.59 -40.99 0.13
C ASP A 84 -29.35 -40.20 1.43
N ALA A 85 -28.33 -40.58 2.20
CA ALA A 85 -27.85 -39.81 3.33
C ALA A 85 -27.32 -38.42 2.90
N ASP A 86 -26.63 -38.32 1.75
CA ASP A 86 -26.20 -37.02 1.21
C ASP A 86 -27.39 -36.14 0.82
N VAL A 87 -28.46 -36.73 0.27
CA VAL A 87 -29.71 -36.03 -0.06
C VAL A 87 -30.40 -35.56 1.22
N ALA A 88 -30.54 -36.43 2.22
CA ALA A 88 -31.17 -36.11 3.51
C ALA A 88 -30.43 -34.99 4.23
N ALA A 89 -29.10 -35.12 4.37
CA ALA A 89 -28.25 -34.10 4.97
C ALA A 89 -28.23 -32.78 4.18
N TRP A 90 -28.49 -32.80 2.88
CA TRP A 90 -28.68 -31.58 2.09
C TRP A 90 -30.01 -30.91 2.43
N VAL A 91 -31.12 -31.66 2.46
CA VAL A 91 -32.46 -31.17 2.80
C VAL A 91 -32.52 -30.63 4.22
N GLU A 92 -31.95 -31.34 5.18
CA GLU A 92 -31.92 -30.95 6.59
C GLU A 92 -31.19 -29.63 6.83
N ARG A 93 -30.15 -29.35 6.01
CA ARG A 93 -29.42 -28.07 6.03
C ARG A 93 -30.10 -26.96 5.24
N ALA A 94 -31.29 -27.17 4.67
CA ALA A 94 -31.99 -26.13 3.91
C ALA A 94 -32.25 -24.86 4.73
N PRO A 95 -32.73 -24.93 6.00
CA PRO A 95 -32.98 -23.75 6.82
C PRO A 95 -31.69 -22.95 7.10
N GLN A 96 -30.58 -23.62 7.39
CA GLN A 96 -29.29 -22.95 7.63
C GLN A 96 -28.74 -22.33 6.35
N ARG A 97 -28.86 -23.01 5.19
CA ARG A 97 -28.45 -22.46 3.88
C ARG A 97 -29.29 -21.25 3.49
N GLU A 98 -30.58 -21.26 3.79
CA GLU A 98 -31.48 -20.14 3.58
C GLU A 98 -31.19 -19.00 4.56
N ALA A 99 -30.94 -19.28 5.83
CA ALA A 99 -30.50 -18.31 6.82
C ALA A 99 -29.15 -17.69 6.45
N ASP A 100 -28.20 -18.46 5.92
CA ASP A 100 -26.91 -17.99 5.40
C ASP A 100 -27.08 -17.13 4.16
N ARG A 101 -27.92 -17.54 3.20
CA ARG A 101 -28.24 -16.75 2.01
C ARG A 101 -28.96 -15.45 2.37
N ALA A 102 -29.90 -15.50 3.32
CA ALA A 102 -30.60 -14.34 3.84
C ALA A 102 -29.68 -13.44 4.66
N ARG A 103 -28.72 -14.00 5.42
CA ARG A 103 -27.67 -13.25 6.12
C ARG A 103 -26.73 -12.57 5.14
N LEU A 104 -26.29 -13.26 4.08
CA LEU A 104 -25.48 -12.69 3.01
C LEU A 104 -26.27 -11.61 2.26
N HIS A 105 -27.52 -11.86 1.88
CA HIS A 105 -28.39 -10.88 1.24
C HIS A 105 -28.64 -9.66 2.14
N ARG A 106 -28.99 -9.84 3.42
CA ARG A 106 -29.11 -8.76 4.40
C ARG A 106 -27.80 -8.02 4.61
N TRP A 107 -26.66 -8.70 4.59
CA TRP A 107 -25.34 -8.07 4.64
C TRP A 107 -25.09 -7.22 3.40
N THR A 108 -25.40 -7.73 2.19
CA THR A 108 -25.28 -7.00 0.93
C THR A 108 -26.23 -5.79 0.86
N VAL A 109 -27.48 -5.96 1.29
CA VAL A 109 -28.51 -4.91 1.32
C VAL A 109 -28.19 -3.86 2.38
N ARG A 110 -27.84 -4.24 3.62
CA ARG A 110 -27.41 -3.28 4.66
C ARG A 110 -26.15 -2.52 4.24
N ARG A 111 -25.24 -3.16 3.51
CA ARG A 111 -24.02 -2.53 2.99
C ARG A 111 -24.29 -1.58 1.82
N ALA A 112 -25.27 -1.89 0.97
CA ALA A 112 -25.76 -0.98 -0.06
C ALA A 112 -26.54 0.20 0.55
N GLN A 113 -27.33 -0.05 1.60
CA GLN A 113 -28.10 0.95 2.34
C GLN A 113 -27.21 1.84 3.24
N ALA A 114 -26.04 1.37 3.65
CA ALA A 114 -24.99 2.17 4.31
C ALA A 114 -24.21 3.11 3.34
N GLY A 115 -24.73 3.30 2.12
CA GLY A 115 -24.68 4.60 1.44
C GLY A 115 -23.38 5.01 0.74
N GLY A 116 -22.80 4.16 -0.11
CA GLY A 116 -21.75 4.61 -1.03
C GLY A 116 -21.41 3.59 -2.11
N PRO A 117 -20.90 4.03 -3.27
CA PRO A 117 -20.57 3.13 -4.38
C PRO A 117 -19.50 2.10 -3.94
N LEU A 118 -19.61 0.86 -4.45
CA LEU A 118 -18.65 -0.22 -4.16
C LEU A 118 -17.23 0.11 -4.63
N PHE A 119 -17.13 0.97 -5.64
CA PHE A 119 -15.91 1.51 -6.18
C PHE A 119 -15.88 3.02 -5.99
N VAL A 120 -14.75 3.53 -5.52
CA VAL A 120 -14.50 4.96 -5.31
C VAL A 120 -13.31 5.40 -6.18
N SER A 121 -13.15 6.70 -6.35
CA SER A 121 -11.97 7.26 -7.01
C SER A 121 -10.70 6.75 -6.33
N SER A 122 -9.73 6.30 -7.13
CA SER A 122 -8.43 5.86 -6.61
C SER A 122 -7.54 7.04 -6.18
N LEU A 123 -7.90 8.27 -6.55
CA LEU A 123 -7.06 9.46 -6.36
C LEU A 123 -6.56 9.60 -4.92
N GLY A 124 -7.49 9.55 -3.97
CA GLY A 124 -7.21 9.62 -2.55
C GLY A 124 -6.29 8.53 -2.05
N THR A 125 -6.59 7.29 -2.46
CA THR A 125 -5.78 6.11 -2.16
C THR A 125 -4.36 6.27 -2.67
N THR A 126 -4.19 6.71 -3.93
CA THR A 126 -2.90 6.93 -4.55
C THR A 126 -2.11 8.03 -3.85
N ARG A 127 -2.73 9.15 -3.49
CA ARG A 127 -2.08 10.26 -2.78
C ARG A 127 -1.57 9.82 -1.41
N ARG A 128 -2.39 9.13 -0.62
CA ARG A 128 -1.99 8.55 0.68
C ARG A 128 -0.81 7.59 0.56
N MET A 129 -0.85 6.67 -0.41
CA MET A 129 0.27 5.73 -0.63
C MET A 129 1.57 6.45 -1.03
N ARG A 130 1.48 7.48 -1.89
CA ARG A 130 2.65 8.29 -2.29
C ARG A 130 3.21 9.11 -1.13
N ALA A 131 2.34 9.65 -0.28
CA ALA A 131 2.73 10.39 0.91
C ALA A 131 3.46 9.50 1.92
N LEU A 132 3.00 8.26 2.15
CA LEU A 132 3.73 7.29 2.97
C LEU A 132 5.09 6.91 2.36
N ALA A 133 5.16 6.77 1.04
CA ALA A 133 6.45 6.56 0.37
C ALA A 133 7.38 7.78 0.53
N ALA A 134 6.85 9.00 0.53
CA ALA A 134 7.61 10.23 0.82
C ALA A 134 8.14 10.29 2.26
N LEU A 135 7.49 9.62 3.21
CA LEU A 135 8.02 9.42 4.57
C LEU A 135 9.04 8.29 4.67
N GLY A 136 9.20 7.46 3.64
CA GLY A 136 10.21 6.39 3.59
C GLY A 136 9.65 4.99 3.82
N TRP A 137 8.33 4.81 3.80
CA TRP A 137 7.70 3.49 3.90
C TRP A 137 7.87 2.70 2.61
N ARG A 138 8.52 1.53 2.68
CA ARG A 138 8.75 0.68 1.52
C ARG A 138 7.45 -0.02 1.12
N TYR A 139 7.35 -0.44 -0.14
CA TYR A 139 6.18 -1.16 -0.62
C TYR A 139 5.99 -2.50 0.09
N SER A 140 7.07 -3.18 0.44
CA SER A 140 7.06 -4.39 1.27
C SER A 140 6.47 -4.15 2.66
N ASP A 141 6.84 -3.06 3.33
CA ASP A 141 6.31 -2.70 4.65
C ASP A 141 4.80 -2.39 4.55
N LEU A 142 4.40 -1.57 3.58
CA LEU A 142 2.99 -1.23 3.35
C LEU A 142 2.16 -2.45 2.97
N ALA A 143 2.74 -3.41 2.25
CA ALA A 143 2.07 -4.66 1.88
C ALA A 143 1.76 -5.53 3.11
N VAL A 144 2.68 -5.58 4.09
CA VAL A 144 2.47 -6.26 5.38
C VAL A 144 1.35 -5.59 6.16
N GLU A 145 1.38 -4.26 6.27
CA GLU A 145 0.37 -3.47 6.99
C GLU A 145 -1.03 -3.63 6.38
N LEU A 146 -1.12 -3.67 5.05
CA LEU A 146 -2.37 -3.84 4.30
C LEU A 146 -2.79 -5.31 4.13
N ARG A 147 -1.94 -6.27 4.50
CA ARG A 147 -2.12 -7.72 4.27
C ARG A 147 -2.41 -8.05 2.79
N VAL A 148 -1.66 -7.43 1.89
CA VAL A 148 -1.74 -7.66 0.45
C VAL A 148 -0.37 -8.02 -0.12
N VAL A 149 -0.32 -8.43 -1.38
CA VAL A 149 0.94 -8.63 -2.09
C VAL A 149 1.56 -7.28 -2.49
N GLU A 150 2.89 -7.20 -2.52
CA GLU A 150 3.63 -5.97 -2.83
C GLU A 150 3.30 -5.39 -4.22
N SER A 151 3.04 -6.25 -5.21
CA SER A 151 2.62 -5.82 -6.55
C SER A 151 1.32 -5.01 -6.52
N ARG A 152 0.41 -5.31 -5.58
CA ARG A 152 -0.83 -4.54 -5.39
C ARG A 152 -0.54 -3.14 -4.85
N VAL A 153 0.42 -3.00 -3.94
CA VAL A 153 0.90 -1.68 -3.47
C VAL A 153 1.47 -0.87 -4.64
N GLY A 154 2.31 -1.49 -5.47
CA GLY A 154 2.85 -0.84 -6.67
C GLY A 154 1.76 -0.32 -7.62
N HIS A 155 0.68 -1.08 -7.83
CA HIS A 155 -0.47 -0.64 -8.62
C HIS A 155 -1.22 0.53 -7.98
N LEU A 156 -1.42 0.53 -6.66
CA LEU A 156 -2.12 1.64 -5.99
C LEU A 156 -1.32 2.96 -6.04
N THR A 157 0.02 2.88 -6.11
CA THR A 157 0.90 4.05 -6.03
C THR A 157 1.33 4.61 -7.40
N VAL A 158 1.79 3.74 -8.31
CA VAL A 158 2.44 4.17 -9.57
C VAL A 158 1.52 4.01 -10.77
N ARG A 159 0.72 2.94 -10.82
CA ARG A 159 -0.17 2.61 -11.95
C ARG A 159 -1.63 2.46 -11.48
N PRO A 160 -2.22 3.50 -10.88
CA PRO A 160 -3.55 3.37 -10.32
C PRO A 160 -4.59 3.21 -11.42
N ASN A 161 -5.50 2.27 -11.22
CA ASN A 161 -6.78 2.26 -11.96
C ASN A 161 -7.56 3.53 -11.62
N ARG A 162 -8.50 3.96 -12.47
CA ARG A 162 -9.37 5.13 -12.17
C ARG A 162 -10.19 4.95 -10.90
N VAL A 163 -10.54 3.71 -10.58
CA VAL A 163 -11.37 3.36 -9.42
C VAL A 163 -10.73 2.23 -8.61
N VAL A 164 -11.04 2.21 -7.33
CA VAL A 164 -10.61 1.19 -6.37
C VAL A 164 -11.79 0.74 -5.53
N HIS A 165 -11.78 -0.51 -5.08
CA HIS A 165 -12.83 -1.01 -4.19
C HIS A 165 -12.83 -0.20 -2.87
N ARG A 166 -14.02 0.18 -2.38
CA ARG A 166 -14.20 1.00 -1.17
C ARG A 166 -13.42 0.45 0.04
N ASP A 167 -13.41 -0.87 0.24
CA ASP A 167 -12.67 -1.48 1.36
C ASP A 167 -11.16 -1.32 1.23
N THR A 168 -10.63 -1.30 0.01
CA THR A 168 -9.19 -1.05 -0.20
C THR A 168 -8.86 0.42 0.09
N ALA A 169 -9.71 1.35 -0.34
CA ALA A 169 -9.54 2.77 0.00
C ALA A 169 -9.60 3.00 1.52
N ALA A 170 -10.57 2.38 2.20
CA ALA A 170 -10.70 2.44 3.66
C ALA A 170 -9.49 1.83 4.39
N ALA A 171 -9.01 0.66 3.95
CA ALA A 171 -7.83 0.04 4.53
C ALA A 171 -6.57 0.91 4.38
N VAL A 172 -6.38 1.53 3.21
CA VAL A 172 -5.29 2.47 2.98
C VAL A 172 -5.42 3.72 3.85
N ALA A 173 -6.62 4.28 4.00
CA ALA A 173 -6.85 5.40 4.90
C ALA A 173 -6.46 5.05 6.34
N THR A 174 -6.87 3.88 6.85
CA THR A 174 -6.48 3.43 8.20
C THR A 174 -4.97 3.26 8.37
N VAL A 175 -4.27 2.71 7.37
CA VAL A 175 -2.80 2.60 7.41
C VAL A 175 -2.15 3.98 7.34
N TYR A 176 -2.68 4.88 6.52
CA TYR A 176 -2.22 6.25 6.42
C TYR A 176 -2.31 6.98 7.76
N GLU A 177 -3.46 6.96 8.43
CA GLU A 177 -3.64 7.60 9.73
C GLU A 177 -2.64 7.10 10.79
N ARG A 178 -2.35 5.80 10.78
CA ARG A 178 -1.41 5.22 11.73
C ARG A 178 0.04 5.64 11.48
N LEU A 179 0.42 5.80 10.21
CA LEU A 179 1.82 5.95 9.80
C LEU A 179 2.19 7.36 9.35
N SER A 180 1.23 8.24 9.14
CA SER A 180 1.41 9.60 8.61
C SER A 180 2.28 10.50 9.50
N MET A 181 2.38 10.17 10.79
CA MET A 181 3.21 10.88 11.78
C MET A 181 4.52 10.15 12.09
N THR A 182 4.89 9.14 11.31
CA THR A 182 6.10 8.32 11.55
C THR A 182 6.94 8.19 10.29
N PHE A 183 8.24 8.48 10.40
CA PHE A 183 9.17 8.23 9.32
C PHE A 183 9.34 6.73 9.09
N GLY A 184 9.21 6.32 7.82
CA GLY A 184 9.51 4.97 7.42
C GLY A 184 11.02 4.70 7.42
N PRO A 185 11.42 3.42 7.45
CA PRO A 185 12.80 3.02 7.70
C PRO A 185 13.75 3.28 6.51
N SER A 186 13.25 3.67 5.33
CA SER A 186 14.05 3.71 4.10
C SER A 186 14.28 5.11 3.57
N GLU A 187 15.50 5.61 3.75
CA GLU A 187 15.95 6.87 3.13
C GLU A 187 15.94 6.80 1.60
N VAL A 188 16.36 5.68 1.01
CA VAL A 188 16.31 5.45 -0.45
C VAL A 188 14.88 5.62 -0.99
N THR A 189 13.87 5.19 -0.22
CA THR A 189 12.46 5.35 -0.61
C THR A 189 12.03 6.81 -0.56
N ARG A 190 12.46 7.57 0.47
CA ARG A 190 12.24 9.03 0.55
C ARG A 190 12.85 9.76 -0.65
N THR A 191 14.12 9.49 -0.97
CA THR A 191 14.82 10.11 -2.10
C THR A 191 14.11 9.82 -3.42
N ARG A 192 13.65 8.58 -3.63
CA ARG A 192 12.90 8.18 -4.83
C ARG A 192 11.51 8.81 -4.92
N ALA A 193 10.86 9.07 -3.79
CA ALA A 193 9.57 9.75 -3.73
C ALA A 193 9.74 11.26 -4.00
N ALA A 194 10.77 11.89 -3.44
CA ALA A 194 11.13 13.27 -3.69
C ALA A 194 11.46 13.51 -5.18
N ALA A 195 12.26 12.64 -5.79
CA ALA A 195 12.57 12.70 -7.23
C ALA A 195 11.33 12.56 -8.13
N ARG A 196 10.24 11.97 -7.62
CA ARG A 196 8.95 11.85 -8.31
C ARG A 196 7.97 12.99 -7.96
N GLY A 197 8.40 13.96 -7.15
CA GLY A 197 7.57 15.07 -6.70
C GLY A 197 6.43 14.63 -5.78
N TRP A 198 6.58 13.51 -5.07
CA TRP A 198 5.54 13.04 -4.15
C TRP A 198 5.63 13.78 -2.82
N ALA A 199 4.56 14.50 -2.48
CA ALA A 199 4.48 15.27 -1.25
C ALA A 199 4.16 14.37 -0.04
N PRO A 200 4.87 14.52 1.10
CA PRO A 200 4.56 13.81 2.34
C PRO A 200 3.28 14.33 3.03
N PRO A 201 2.77 13.63 4.06
CA PRO A 201 1.48 13.93 4.71
C PRO A 201 1.32 15.38 5.16
N MET A 202 2.36 15.97 5.76
CA MET A 202 2.34 17.36 6.27
C MET A 202 2.04 18.44 5.21
N PHE A 203 2.16 18.11 3.93
CA PHE A 203 1.84 19.02 2.83
C PHE A 203 0.44 18.80 2.28
N TRP A 204 -0.26 17.75 2.69
CA TRP A 204 -1.67 17.55 2.38
C TRP A 204 -2.52 18.12 3.51
N ASP A 205 -3.61 18.78 3.12
CA ASP A 205 -4.70 19.08 4.05
C ASP A 205 -5.66 17.88 4.03
N ASP A 206 -6.07 17.43 5.21
CA ASP A 206 -6.86 16.20 5.41
C ASP A 206 -8.19 16.26 4.63
N ASP A 207 -8.76 17.45 4.48
CA ASP A 207 -10.01 17.68 3.75
C ASP A 207 -9.82 17.74 2.22
N THR A 208 -8.59 17.98 1.74
CA THR A 208 -8.31 18.21 0.31
C THR A 208 -7.60 17.04 -0.38
N ILE A 209 -7.12 16.06 0.39
CA ILE A 209 -6.37 14.92 -0.15
C ILE A 209 -7.20 14.09 -1.14
N ASP A 210 -8.52 14.08 -0.99
CA ASP A 210 -9.46 13.35 -1.86
C ASP A 210 -10.06 14.22 -2.98
N ASP A 211 -9.88 15.54 -2.91
CA ASP A 211 -10.38 16.50 -3.90
C ASP A 211 -9.50 16.48 -5.17
N PRO A 212 -10.06 16.26 -6.38
CA PRO A 212 -9.36 16.43 -7.65
C PRO A 212 -8.66 17.79 -7.82
N ALA A 213 -9.26 18.87 -7.31
CA ALA A 213 -8.68 20.22 -7.32
C ALA A 213 -7.63 20.39 -6.22
N GLY A 214 -7.68 19.58 -5.16
CA GLY A 214 -6.70 19.55 -4.09
C GLY A 214 -5.26 19.45 -4.62
N ARG A 215 -4.38 20.27 -4.07
CA ARG A 215 -2.94 20.29 -4.36
C ARG A 215 -2.20 20.25 -3.02
N PRO A 216 -1.08 19.53 -2.93
CA PRO A 216 -0.28 19.61 -1.72
C PRO A 216 0.25 21.04 -1.61
N ARG A 217 0.30 21.57 -0.38
CA ARG A 217 1.06 22.76 -0.07
C ARG A 217 2.46 22.55 -0.64
N ARG A 218 2.94 23.51 -1.42
CA ARG A 218 4.31 23.46 -1.86
C ARG A 218 5.14 23.74 -0.62
N SER A 219 6.00 22.79 -0.20
CA SER A 219 7.32 23.25 0.24
C SER A 219 7.78 24.12 -0.90
N GLY A 220 7.97 25.42 -0.68
CA GLY A 220 8.61 26.28 -1.67
C GLY A 220 9.78 25.50 -2.26
N PRO A 221 9.99 25.54 -3.58
CA PRO A 221 10.93 24.64 -4.23
C PRO A 221 12.20 24.62 -3.38
N THR A 222 12.58 23.46 -2.86
CA THR A 222 14.01 23.23 -2.67
C THR A 222 14.53 23.10 -4.08
N ASP A 223 14.54 24.22 -4.80
CA ASP A 223 15.23 24.36 -6.05
C ASP A 223 16.64 23.93 -5.67
N SER A 224 17.11 22.84 -6.27
CA SER A 224 18.54 22.55 -6.23
C SER A 224 19.38 23.72 -6.78
N ALA A 225 18.71 24.68 -7.46
CA ALA A 225 19.22 25.96 -7.92
C ALA A 225 19.03 27.16 -6.94
N ALA A 226 18.14 27.08 -5.95
CA ALA A 226 17.91 28.16 -5.00
C ALA A 226 18.98 28.08 -3.92
N LEU A 227 19.64 29.20 -3.71
CA LEU A 227 20.68 29.34 -2.72
C LEU A 227 20.04 29.32 -1.33
N ASP A 228 20.57 28.52 -0.41
CA ASP A 228 20.17 28.57 1.00
C ASP A 228 20.75 29.86 1.64
N ASP A 229 19.97 30.93 1.60
CA ASP A 229 20.34 32.24 2.15
C ASP A 229 20.66 32.19 3.64
N ILE A 230 20.06 31.26 4.40
CA ILE A 230 20.33 31.09 5.84
C ILE A 230 21.71 30.46 6.02
N ALA A 231 22.03 29.41 5.27
CA ALA A 231 23.36 28.81 5.29
C ALA A 231 24.45 29.82 4.87
N ILE A 232 24.18 30.63 3.84
CA ILE A 232 25.06 31.72 3.40
C ILE A 232 25.27 32.75 4.52
N ALA A 233 24.19 33.23 5.15
CA ALA A 233 24.27 34.24 6.19
C ALA A 233 25.05 33.76 7.43
N ARG A 234 24.91 32.48 7.81
CA ARG A 234 25.67 31.87 8.92
C ARG A 234 27.15 31.74 8.58
N ALA A 235 27.48 31.27 7.38
CA ALA A 235 28.86 31.18 6.93
C ALA A 235 29.54 32.56 6.85
N MET A 236 28.81 33.60 6.41
CA MET A 236 29.32 34.99 6.42
C MET A 236 29.62 35.53 7.83
N ARG A 237 29.04 34.95 8.88
CA ARG A 237 29.31 35.27 10.29
C ARG A 237 30.44 34.43 10.89
N GLY A 238 31.06 33.54 10.11
CA GLY A 238 32.14 32.66 10.55
C GLY A 238 31.67 31.32 11.13
N GLU A 239 30.39 30.99 11.02
CA GLU A 239 29.90 29.67 11.43
C GLU A 239 30.30 28.60 10.40
N ARG A 240 30.78 27.44 10.88
CA ARG A 240 31.12 26.30 10.02
C ARG A 240 29.86 25.57 9.56
N VAL A 241 29.38 25.90 8.36
CA VAL A 241 28.20 25.29 7.72
C VAL A 241 28.61 24.67 6.38
N PRO A 242 28.13 23.46 6.03
CA PRO A 242 28.40 22.87 4.73
C PRO A 242 27.72 23.69 3.61
N LEU A 243 28.51 24.39 2.79
CA LEU A 243 28.04 25.15 1.63
C LEU A 243 28.27 24.42 0.31
N ARG A 244 27.26 24.43 -0.56
CA ARG A 244 27.38 24.04 -1.97
C ARG A 244 28.25 25.04 -2.73
N ARG A 245 28.74 24.65 -3.91
CA ARG A 245 29.58 25.52 -4.76
C ARG A 245 28.91 26.86 -5.11
N ALA A 246 27.63 26.84 -5.46
CA ALA A 246 26.86 28.04 -5.81
C ALA A 246 26.64 28.96 -4.60
N GLU A 247 26.35 28.40 -3.43
CA GLU A 247 26.20 29.13 -2.16
C GLU A 247 27.51 29.76 -1.71
N ARG A 248 28.62 29.04 -1.85
CA ARG A 248 29.97 29.57 -1.55
C ARG A 248 30.36 30.71 -2.49
N ALA A 249 29.99 30.63 -3.77
CA ALA A 249 30.22 31.71 -4.73
C ALA A 249 29.39 32.95 -4.37
N GLU A 250 28.13 32.78 -3.96
CA GLU A 250 27.28 33.88 -3.50
C GLU A 250 27.79 34.51 -2.20
N ALA A 251 28.15 33.72 -1.20
CA ALA A 251 28.73 34.21 0.04
C ALA A 251 30.00 35.04 -0.23
N SER A 252 30.86 34.56 -1.13
CA SER A 252 32.08 35.25 -1.56
C SER A 252 31.78 36.58 -2.27
N ARG A 253 30.72 36.64 -3.09
CA ARG A 253 30.24 37.90 -3.70
C ARG A 253 29.75 38.89 -2.65
N ARG A 254 28.87 38.47 -1.73
CA ARG A 254 28.31 39.34 -0.69
C ARG A 254 29.37 39.91 0.25
N LEU A 255 30.34 39.10 0.68
CA LEU A 255 31.45 39.56 1.51
C LEU A 255 32.40 40.51 0.75
N THR A 256 32.60 40.28 -0.55
CA THR A 256 33.37 41.20 -1.40
C THR A 256 32.64 42.54 -1.54
N ALA A 257 31.32 42.53 -1.76
CA ALA A 257 30.51 43.75 -1.80
C ALA A 257 30.51 44.50 -0.45
N ALA A 258 30.65 43.78 0.67
CA ALA A 258 30.81 44.33 2.01
C ALA A 258 32.26 44.80 2.31
N GLY A 259 33.15 44.83 1.32
CA GLY A 259 34.52 45.37 1.45
C GLY A 259 35.54 44.44 2.11
N ARG A 260 35.23 43.15 2.33
CA ARG A 260 36.17 42.20 2.92
C ARG A 260 37.30 41.83 1.96
N SER A 261 38.50 41.64 2.50
CA SER A 261 39.67 41.21 1.76
C SER A 261 39.53 39.76 1.29
N ALA A 262 40.30 39.36 0.27
CA ALA A 262 40.24 37.98 -0.24
C ALA A 262 40.71 36.96 0.81
N ALA A 263 41.65 37.34 1.68
CA ALA A 263 42.14 36.53 2.79
C ALA A 263 41.06 36.30 3.86
N GLU A 264 40.40 37.37 4.32
CA GLU A 264 39.30 37.26 5.30
C GLU A 264 38.14 36.40 4.78
N ILE A 265 37.81 36.52 3.48
CA ILE A 265 36.74 35.71 2.87
C ILE A 265 37.16 34.24 2.79
N ALA A 266 38.43 33.97 2.49
CA ALA A 266 38.96 32.61 2.42
C ALA A 266 38.88 31.93 3.78
N GLU A 267 39.25 32.65 4.84
CA GLU A 267 39.15 32.17 6.22
C GLU A 267 37.69 31.93 6.65
N LEU A 268 36.80 32.90 6.44
CA LEU A 268 35.38 32.79 6.84
C LEU A 268 34.64 31.63 6.16
N LEU A 269 34.97 31.32 4.90
CA LEU A 269 34.28 30.30 4.11
C LEU A 269 35.04 28.97 4.01
N ASP A 270 36.11 28.80 4.80
CA ASP A 270 37.00 27.63 4.76
C ASP A 270 37.40 27.26 3.32
N THR A 271 38.00 28.23 2.63
CA THR A 271 38.40 28.11 1.22
C THR A 271 39.75 28.76 0.96
N SER A 272 40.22 28.74 -0.29
CA SER A 272 41.48 29.37 -0.68
C SER A 272 41.24 30.76 -1.28
N GLU A 273 42.20 31.67 -1.07
CA GLU A 273 42.18 33.01 -1.69
C GLU A 273 42.06 32.95 -3.22
N ARG A 274 42.72 31.98 -3.86
CA ARG A 274 42.59 31.73 -5.30
C ARG A 274 41.16 31.41 -5.74
N ALA A 275 40.38 30.72 -4.90
CA ALA A 275 38.97 30.44 -5.19
C ALA A 275 38.12 31.70 -5.10
N VAL A 276 38.39 32.57 -4.12
CA VAL A 276 37.74 33.89 -3.98
C VAL A 276 38.06 34.79 -5.17
N GLN A 277 39.33 34.89 -5.56
CA GLN A 277 39.76 35.68 -6.72
C GLN A 277 39.11 35.20 -8.02
N ARG A 278 38.95 33.88 -8.21
CA ARG A 278 38.25 33.31 -9.36
C ARG A 278 36.77 33.71 -9.40
N HIS A 279 36.09 33.78 -8.27
CA HIS A 279 34.71 34.24 -8.22
C HIS A 279 34.58 35.73 -8.58
N ARG A 280 35.55 36.56 -8.13
CA ARG A 280 35.62 37.98 -8.48
C ARG A 280 35.79 38.19 -9.99
N SER A 281 36.69 37.44 -10.63
CA SER A 281 36.92 37.56 -12.09
C SER A 281 35.78 36.97 -12.94
N SER A 282 34.96 36.08 -12.38
CA SER A 282 33.79 35.50 -13.07
C SER A 282 32.50 36.32 -12.99
N THR A 283 32.49 37.43 -12.25
CA THR A 283 31.31 38.30 -12.15
C THR A 283 31.34 39.32 -13.30
N PRO A 284 30.35 39.35 -14.21
CA PRO A 284 30.33 40.33 -15.30
C PRO A 284 30.25 41.74 -14.73
N ASP A 285 31.18 42.60 -15.15
CA ASP A 285 31.20 44.02 -14.83
C ASP A 285 29.90 44.69 -15.33
N THR A 286 28.94 44.88 -14.43
CA THR A 286 27.64 45.49 -14.76
C THR A 286 27.73 47.02 -14.79
N SER A 287 28.92 47.58 -14.55
CA SER A 287 29.17 49.02 -14.42
C SER A 287 29.28 49.76 -15.77
N ARG A 288 29.26 49.07 -16.92
CA ARG A 288 29.41 49.68 -18.25
C ARG A 288 28.11 50.05 -18.98
N ARG A 289 26.96 50.03 -18.32
CA ARG A 289 25.65 50.17 -18.99
C ARG A 289 24.84 51.43 -18.65
N THR A 290 25.50 52.44 -18.08
CA THR A 290 24.94 53.81 -17.98
C THR A 290 26.03 54.81 -18.32
N ALA A 291 26.10 55.16 -19.61
CA ALA A 291 26.72 56.36 -20.16
C ALA A 291 25.83 56.84 -21.30
#